data_AF-A0A7C5GKW8-F1
#
_entry.id   AF-A0A7C5GKW8-F1
#
_cell.length_a   1.000
_cell.length_b   1.000
_cell.length_c   1.000
_cell.angle_alpha   90.00
_cell.angle_beta   90.00
_cell.angle_gamma   90.00
#
_symmetry.space_group_name_H-M   'P 1'
#
loop_
_entity.id
_entity.type
_entity.pdbx_description
1 polymer ?
#
loop_
_entity_poly.entity_id
_entity_poly.type
_entity_poly.pdbx_seq_one_letter_code
_entity_poly.pdbx_strand_id
1 'polypeptide(L)'
;MMQLSRILMALTLGLGIGLSMASGQARAQERPLVVVELFTSQGCSSCPPADALLARLAQRDDVLALSMHVDYWDYIGWPDTFAQPKNTERQKAYAHAAGMRSIYTPQMIIAGKDHVIGSKPMDVVDYIEMSRAAPARVEMTAALTDGVLR
;
A
#
# COMPACT_ATOMS: atom_id res chain seq x y z
N MET A 1 37.22 -58.85 -52.46
CA MET A 1 36.45 -57.81 -53.17
C MET A 1 35.00 -57.92 -52.71
N MET A 2 34.45 -56.83 -52.17
CA MET A 2 33.00 -56.51 -52.10
C MET A 2 32.12 -57.45 -51.21
N GLN A 3 31.35 -57.02 -50.21
CA GLN A 3 30.78 -55.70 -49.90
C GLN A 3 30.55 -55.48 -48.41
N LEU A 4 30.84 -54.24 -47.98
CA LEU A 4 30.20 -53.56 -46.87
C LEU A 4 28.70 -53.44 -47.16
N SER A 5 27.83 -53.88 -46.25
CA SER A 5 26.46 -53.36 -46.23
C SER A 5 25.82 -53.54 -44.86
N ARG A 6 25.33 -52.41 -44.33
CA ARG A 6 24.23 -52.28 -43.36
C ARG A 6 24.59 -52.45 -41.89
N ILE A 7 25.40 -51.52 -41.41
CA ILE A 7 25.25 -50.94 -40.07
C ILE A 7 23.94 -50.14 -40.06
N LEU A 8 23.32 -50.04 -38.87
CA LEU A 8 22.13 -49.27 -38.49
C LEU A 8 20.78 -50.00 -38.63
N MET A 9 20.43 -50.77 -37.60
CA MET A 9 19.02 -50.88 -37.22
C MET A 9 18.88 -51.05 -35.70
N ALA A 10 18.07 -50.15 -35.12
CA ALA A 10 17.44 -50.23 -33.80
C ALA A 10 18.32 -50.00 -32.54
N LEU A 11 18.69 -48.72 -32.31
CA LEU A 11 18.91 -48.21 -30.95
C LEU A 11 18.19 -46.86 -30.78
N THR A 12 16.86 -46.88 -30.76
CA THR A 12 16.04 -45.72 -30.33
C THR A 12 15.10 -46.20 -29.25
N LEU A 13 15.67 -46.51 -28.08
CA LEU A 13 14.93 -46.72 -26.84
C LEU A 13 14.45 -45.34 -26.39
N GLY A 14 13.13 -45.21 -26.26
CA GLY A 14 12.42 -43.93 -26.27
C GLY A 14 12.84 -42.96 -25.17
N LEU A 15 13.33 -41.80 -25.60
CA LEU A 15 13.40 -40.60 -24.77
C LEU A 15 11.98 -40.02 -24.69
N GLY A 16 11.18 -40.54 -23.76
CA GLY A 16 9.88 -39.99 -23.41
C GLY A 16 10.05 -38.60 -22.82
N ILE A 17 9.94 -37.58 -23.67
CA ILE A 17 9.91 -36.16 -23.30
C ILE A 17 8.60 -35.93 -22.54
N GLY A 18 8.65 -36.11 -21.22
CA GLY A 18 7.64 -35.61 -20.29
C GLY A 18 7.85 -34.11 -20.10
N LEU A 19 7.49 -33.31 -21.09
CA LEU A 19 7.41 -31.86 -20.93
C LEU A 19 6.12 -31.56 -20.16
N SER A 20 6.18 -31.74 -18.83
CA SER A 20 5.15 -31.24 -17.92
C SER A 20 5.07 -29.74 -18.11
N MET A 21 4.09 -29.28 -18.89
CA MET A 21 3.68 -27.89 -18.93
C MET A 21 3.19 -27.55 -17.52
N ALA A 22 4.07 -27.00 -16.70
CA ALA A 22 3.68 -26.27 -15.51
C ALA A 22 2.89 -25.07 -16.01
N SER A 23 1.57 -25.22 -16.12
CA SER A 23 0.64 -24.12 -16.29
C SER A 23 0.76 -23.27 -15.02
N GLY A 24 1.71 -22.32 -15.04
CA GLY A 24 1.76 -21.25 -14.07
C GLY A 24 0.41 -20.54 -14.15
N GLN A 25 -0.45 -20.78 -13.17
CA GLN A 25 -1.66 -19.99 -13.01
C GLN A 25 -1.17 -18.56 -12.80
N ALA A 26 -1.23 -17.74 -13.86
CA ALA A 26 -1.12 -16.31 -13.73
C ALA A 26 -2.36 -15.87 -12.94
N ARG A 27 -2.26 -15.91 -11.62
CA ARG A 27 -3.20 -15.16 -10.79
C ARG A 27 -3.01 -13.72 -11.20
N ALA A 28 -4.07 -13.07 -11.66
CA ALA A 28 -4.07 -11.63 -11.78
C ALA A 28 -3.61 -11.13 -10.41
N GLN A 29 -2.40 -10.55 -10.36
CA GLN A 29 -1.87 -10.02 -9.11
C GLN A 29 -2.80 -8.88 -8.73
N GLU A 30 -3.73 -9.15 -7.82
CA GLU A 30 -4.55 -8.11 -7.22
C GLU A 30 -3.57 -7.08 -6.68
N ARG A 31 -3.70 -5.85 -7.19
CA ARG A 31 -2.78 -4.76 -6.85
C ARG A 31 -2.90 -4.55 -5.34
N PRO A 32 -1.79 -4.61 -4.58
CA PRO A 32 -1.87 -4.50 -3.14
C PRO A 32 -2.46 -3.14 -2.76
N LEU A 33 -3.49 -3.18 -1.91
CA LEU A 33 -4.16 -2.01 -1.34
C LEU A 33 -3.15 -1.22 -0.48
N VAL A 34 -3.03 0.08 -0.71
CA VAL A 34 -2.16 0.95 0.09
C VAL A 34 -2.98 1.76 1.09
N VAL A 35 -2.64 1.63 2.36
CA VAL A 35 -3.22 2.48 3.41
C VAL A 35 -2.54 3.85 3.38
N VAL A 36 -3.34 4.91 3.33
CA VAL A 36 -2.89 6.31 3.37
C VAL A 36 -3.60 7.01 4.53
N GLU A 37 -2.84 7.36 5.56
CA GLU A 37 -3.35 8.03 6.75
C GLU A 37 -2.93 9.51 6.74
N LEU A 38 -3.89 10.42 6.58
CA LEU A 38 -3.64 11.87 6.67
C LEU A 38 -3.89 12.36 8.09
N PHE A 39 -2.87 12.92 8.72
CA PHE A 39 -2.98 13.69 9.95
C PHE A 39 -3.27 15.16 9.63
N THR A 40 -4.45 15.63 10.01
CA THR A 40 -5.03 16.94 9.64
C THR A 40 -5.79 17.57 10.80
N SER A 41 -6.25 18.80 10.65
CA SER A 41 -7.17 19.47 11.59
C SER A 41 -7.88 20.62 10.89
N GLN A 42 -9.13 20.89 11.27
CA GLN A 42 -9.86 22.10 10.86
C GLN A 42 -9.15 23.40 11.25
N GLY A 43 -8.41 23.38 12.37
CA GLY A 43 -7.60 24.52 12.84
C GLY A 43 -6.30 24.73 12.06
N CYS A 44 -5.91 23.79 11.19
CA CYS A 44 -4.69 23.84 10.40
C CYS A 44 -4.93 24.53 9.05
N SER A 45 -4.46 25.78 8.89
CA SER A 45 -4.67 26.57 7.68
C SER A 45 -3.98 26.00 6.42
N SER A 46 -2.92 25.21 6.59
CA SER A 46 -2.17 24.57 5.50
C SER A 46 -2.74 23.21 5.09
N CYS A 47 -3.73 22.68 5.82
CA CYS A 47 -4.30 21.35 5.59
C CYS A 47 -5.31 21.21 4.43
N PRO A 48 -6.11 22.21 4.04
CA PRO A 48 -7.14 22.03 3.01
C PRO A 48 -6.67 21.43 1.68
N PRO A 49 -5.48 21.75 1.15
CA PRO A 49 -4.96 21.09 -0.06
C PRO A 49 -4.72 19.58 0.12
N ALA A 50 -4.28 19.15 1.31
CA ALA A 50 -4.06 17.75 1.63
C ALA A 50 -5.37 17.00 1.85
N ASP A 51 -6.36 17.63 2.48
CA ASP A 51 -7.71 17.05 2.64
C ASP A 51 -8.37 16.81 1.27
N ALA A 52 -8.25 17.79 0.36
CA ALA A 52 -8.73 17.67 -1.01
C ALA A 52 -7.99 16.56 -1.79
N LEU A 53 -6.69 16.39 -1.56
CA LEU A 53 -5.93 15.29 -2.15
C LEU A 53 -6.41 13.94 -1.62
N LEU A 54 -6.58 13.80 -0.30
CA LEU A 54 -7.07 12.57 0.32
C LEU A 54 -8.46 12.19 -0.20
N ALA A 55 -9.36 13.17 -0.35
CA ALA A 55 -10.69 12.95 -0.92
C ALA A 55 -10.63 12.39 -2.35
N ARG A 56 -9.65 12.80 -3.17
CA ARG A 56 -9.41 12.21 -4.49
C ARG A 56 -8.81 10.80 -4.40
N LEU A 57 -7.88 10.58 -3.46
CA LEU A 57 -7.29 9.26 -3.23
C LEU A 57 -8.34 8.24 -2.76
N ALA A 58 -9.32 8.66 -1.97
CA ALA A 58 -10.43 7.82 -1.50
C ALA A 58 -11.34 7.29 -2.63
N GLN A 59 -11.25 7.86 -3.84
CA GLN A 59 -11.96 7.36 -5.03
C GLN A 59 -11.19 6.26 -5.77
N ARG A 60 -9.98 5.92 -5.32
CA ARG A 60 -9.17 4.86 -5.93
C ARG A 60 -9.43 3.52 -5.24
N ASP A 61 -9.68 2.48 -6.03
CA ASP A 61 -9.88 1.11 -5.51
C ASP A 61 -8.61 0.50 -4.91
N ASP A 62 -7.44 1.09 -5.19
CA ASP A 62 -6.13 0.63 -4.69
C ASP A 62 -5.62 1.44 -3.48
N VAL A 63 -6.44 2.33 -2.90
CA VAL A 63 -6.07 3.14 -1.73
C VAL A 63 -7.14 3.07 -0.63
N LEU A 64 -6.72 2.70 0.59
CA LEU A 64 -7.52 2.89 1.80
C LEU A 64 -7.15 4.24 2.41
N ALA A 65 -7.96 5.26 2.14
CA ALA A 65 -7.75 6.62 2.64
C ALA A 65 -8.39 6.82 4.02
N LEU A 66 -7.61 7.27 5.01
CA LEU A 66 -8.05 7.54 6.37
C LEU A 66 -7.70 8.98 6.78
N SER A 67 -8.69 9.74 7.27
CA SER A 67 -8.48 11.07 7.83
C SER A 67 -8.38 10.98 9.35
N MET A 68 -7.22 11.37 9.89
CA MET A 68 -6.86 11.31 11.29
C MET A 68 -6.79 12.74 11.85
N HIS A 69 -7.91 13.25 12.34
CA HIS A 69 -7.96 14.60 12.91
C HIS A 69 -7.23 14.66 14.27
N VAL A 70 -6.23 15.53 14.36
CA VAL A 70 -5.40 15.71 15.56
C VAL A 70 -5.91 16.86 16.43
N ASP A 71 -5.68 16.76 17.74
CA ASP A 71 -6.21 17.69 18.75
C ASP A 71 -5.27 18.85 19.10
N TYR A 72 -4.00 18.79 18.71
CA TYR A 72 -3.01 19.81 19.13
C TYR A 72 -3.14 21.16 18.42
N TRP A 73 -4.16 21.37 17.58
CA TRP A 73 -4.52 22.67 17.02
C TRP A 73 -5.63 23.39 17.82
N ASP A 74 -6.29 22.70 18.75
CA ASP A 74 -7.44 23.24 19.48
C ASP A 74 -7.09 24.44 20.35
N TYR A 75 -5.80 24.64 20.67
CA TYR A 75 -5.31 25.82 21.39
C TYR A 75 -5.61 27.15 20.69
N ILE A 76 -5.94 27.14 19.39
CA ILE A 76 -6.31 28.33 18.61
C ILE A 76 -7.70 28.87 19.01
N GLY A 77 -8.48 28.11 19.80
CA GLY A 77 -9.82 28.54 20.27
C GLY A 77 -10.95 28.12 19.35
N TRP A 78 -10.66 27.36 18.28
CA TRP A 78 -11.65 26.66 17.47
C TRP A 78 -11.35 25.16 17.50
N PRO A 79 -11.92 24.41 18.47
CA PRO A 79 -11.71 22.98 18.58
C PRO A 79 -12.30 22.23 17.38
N ASP A 80 -11.53 21.32 16.80
CA ASP A 80 -11.98 20.48 15.69
C ASP A 80 -12.89 19.36 16.20
N THR A 81 -14.14 19.30 15.75
CA THR A 81 -15.14 18.32 16.21
C THR A 81 -14.81 16.88 15.84
N PHE A 82 -13.92 16.66 14.87
CA PHE A 82 -13.46 15.33 14.46
C PHE A 82 -12.17 14.93 15.16
N ALA A 83 -11.49 15.86 15.83
CA ALA A 83 -10.22 15.58 16.49
C ALA A 83 -10.38 14.58 17.63
N GLN A 84 -9.39 13.68 17.71
CA GLN A 84 -9.31 12.71 18.80
C GLN A 84 -7.87 12.66 19.32
N PRO A 85 -7.64 12.73 20.65
CA PRO A 85 -6.29 12.61 21.22
C PRO A 85 -5.54 11.35 20.78
N LYS A 86 -6.28 10.25 20.56
CA LYS A 86 -5.74 8.99 20.03
C LYS A 86 -5.08 9.14 18.66
N ASN A 87 -5.55 10.05 17.81
CA ASN A 87 -4.93 10.32 16.51
C ASN A 87 -3.59 11.03 16.70
N THR A 88 -3.52 11.99 17.63
CA THR A 88 -2.25 12.64 18.00
C THR A 88 -1.26 11.63 18.60
N GLU A 89 -1.72 10.74 19.47
CA GLU A 89 -0.89 9.64 20.01
C GLU A 89 -0.36 8.73 18.90
N ARG A 90 -1.22 8.36 17.95
CA ARG A 90 -0.85 7.58 16.77
C ARG A 90 0.21 8.29 15.93
N GLN A 91 0.06 9.59 15.69
CA GLN A 91 1.05 10.39 14.97
C GLN A 91 2.41 10.42 15.71
N LYS A 92 2.38 10.59 17.02
CA LYS A 92 3.58 10.54 17.87
C LYS A 92 4.26 9.18 17.82
N ALA A 93 3.49 8.08 17.77
CA ALA A 93 4.03 6.74 17.62
C ALA A 93 4.77 6.58 16.28
N TYR A 94 4.22 7.08 15.17
CA TYR A 94 4.94 7.13 13.89
C TYR A 94 6.21 7.98 13.96
N ALA A 95 6.14 9.16 14.60
CA ALA A 95 7.32 10.01 14.80
C ALA A 95 8.43 9.30 15.58
N HIS A 96 8.07 8.63 16.68
CA HIS A 96 9.03 7.85 17.46
C HIS A 96 9.65 6.71 16.63
N ALA A 97 8.82 5.94 15.91
CA ALA A 97 9.29 4.82 15.09
C ALA A 97 10.21 5.27 13.93
N ALA A 98 9.97 6.46 13.37
CA ALA A 98 10.76 7.05 12.29
C ALA A 98 11.96 7.89 12.78
N GLY A 99 12.16 8.03 14.10
CA GLY A 99 13.21 8.89 14.67
C GLY A 99 12.99 10.39 14.39
N MET A 100 11.77 10.81 14.11
CA MET A 100 11.41 12.22 13.90
C MET A 100 11.45 12.98 15.22
N ARG A 101 11.93 14.23 15.17
CA ARG A 101 12.00 15.11 16.35
C ARG A 101 10.69 15.84 16.66
N SER A 102 9.76 15.88 15.70
CA SER A 102 8.48 16.56 15.82
C SER A 102 7.44 15.94 14.90
N ILE A 103 6.16 16.13 15.25
CA ILE A 103 5.00 15.88 14.40
C ILE A 103 4.59 17.17 13.68
N TYR A 104 3.83 17.06 12.60
CA TYR A 104 3.35 18.22 11.82
C TYR A 104 2.06 17.90 11.07
N THR A 105 1.32 18.92 10.64
CA THR A 105 0.22 18.79 9.68
C THR A 105 0.40 19.74 8.50
N PRO A 106 -0.07 19.38 7.30
CA PRO A 106 -0.61 18.06 6.95
C PRO A 106 0.50 17.03 6.74
N GLN A 107 0.42 15.89 7.43
CA GLN A 107 1.32 14.75 7.27
C GLN A 107 0.55 13.56 6.76
N MET A 108 1.02 12.90 5.70
CA MET A 108 0.51 11.58 5.32
C MET A 108 1.51 10.49 5.70
N ILE A 109 1.00 9.39 6.22
CA ILE A 109 1.73 8.13 6.39
C ILE A 109 1.25 7.16 5.32
N ILE A 110 2.18 6.65 4.50
CA ILE A 110 1.93 5.74 3.39
C ILE A 110 2.37 4.34 3.80
N ALA A 111 1.47 3.36 3.64
CA ALA A 111 1.68 1.96 3.98
C ALA A 111 2.23 1.75 5.42
N GLY A 112 1.85 2.64 6.35
CA GLY A 112 2.29 2.61 7.75
C GLY A 112 3.79 2.81 7.97
N LYS A 113 4.53 3.34 6.99
CA LYS A 113 5.99 3.45 7.05
C LYS A 113 6.50 4.82 6.60
N ASP A 114 6.20 5.20 5.37
CA ASP A 114 6.78 6.40 4.77
C ASP A 114 5.96 7.62 5.15
N HIS A 115 6.62 8.73 5.49
CA HIS A 115 5.95 9.96 5.89
C HIS A 115 6.23 11.10 4.89
N VAL A 116 5.19 11.77 4.45
CA VAL A 116 5.27 12.85 3.44
C VAL A 116 4.43 14.05 3.84
N ILE A 117 4.78 15.21 3.30
CA ILE A 117 3.93 16.40 3.41
C ILE A 117 2.68 16.17 2.57
N GLY A 118 1.52 16.06 3.20
CA GLY A 118 0.27 15.65 2.55
C GLY A 118 -0.21 16.61 1.46
N SER A 119 0.30 17.84 1.45
CA SER A 119 -0.01 18.85 0.43
C SER A 119 0.89 18.77 -0.82
N LYS A 120 1.74 17.74 -0.95
CA LYS A 120 2.61 17.51 -2.12
C LYS A 120 2.13 16.29 -2.92
N PRO A 121 1.27 16.47 -3.94
CA PRO A 121 0.62 15.34 -4.62
C PRO A 121 1.57 14.38 -5.31
N MET A 122 2.64 14.89 -5.93
CA MET A 122 3.62 14.05 -6.63
C MET A 122 4.36 13.14 -5.65
N ASP A 123 4.91 13.70 -4.57
CA ASP A 123 5.54 12.92 -3.51
C ASP A 123 4.59 11.82 -2.99
N VAL A 124 3.33 12.16 -2.68
CA VAL A 124 2.35 11.19 -2.19
C VAL A 124 2.12 10.05 -3.19
N VAL A 125 1.94 10.37 -4.48
CA VAL A 125 1.72 9.35 -5.52
C VAL A 125 2.96 8.47 -5.70
N ASP A 126 4.16 9.05 -5.70
CA ASP A 126 5.41 8.32 -5.84
C ASP A 126 5.58 7.29 -4.72
N TYR A 127 5.32 7.68 -3.46
CA TYR A 127 5.39 6.77 -2.32
C TYR A 127 4.29 5.68 -2.33
N ILE A 128 3.09 5.99 -2.86
CA ILE A 128 2.04 4.97 -3.06
C ILE A 128 2.53 3.94 -4.09
N GLU A 129 3.03 4.36 -5.25
CA GLU A 129 3.48 3.43 -6.29
C GLU A 129 4.73 2.64 -5.86
N MET A 130 5.66 3.26 -5.13
CA MET A 130 6.79 2.56 -4.51
C MET A 130 6.32 1.49 -3.53
N SER A 131 5.32 1.80 -2.70
CA SER A 131 4.75 0.83 -1.74
C SER A 131 4.06 -0.34 -2.44
N ARG A 132 3.41 -0.09 -3.59
CA ARG A 132 2.75 -1.13 -4.39
C ARG A 132 3.71 -2.09 -5.10
N ALA A 133 4.93 -1.64 -5.36
CA ALA A 133 5.97 -2.48 -5.95
C ALA A 133 6.56 -3.49 -4.93
N ALA A 134 6.36 -3.26 -3.63
CA ALA A 134 6.80 -4.18 -2.59
C ALA A 134 5.82 -5.38 -2.46
N PRO A 135 6.33 -6.59 -2.20
CA PRO A 135 5.48 -7.75 -1.98
C PRO A 135 4.64 -7.58 -0.71
N ALA A 136 3.35 -7.94 -0.79
CA ALA A 136 2.47 -8.00 0.37
C ALA A 136 3.04 -9.00 1.40
N ARG A 137 3.20 -8.55 2.64
CA ARG A 137 3.72 -9.40 3.74
C ARG A 137 2.62 -10.19 4.45
N VAL A 138 1.39 -9.68 4.38
CA VAL A 138 0.21 -10.21 5.04
C VAL A 138 -0.96 -10.05 4.08
N GLU A 139 -1.82 -11.07 4.04
CA GLU A 139 -3.13 -11.01 3.38
C GLU A 139 -4.19 -10.75 4.45
N MET A 140 -5.06 -9.78 4.21
CA MET A 140 -6.13 -9.41 5.13
C MET A 140 -7.42 -9.27 4.33
N THR A 141 -8.46 -9.96 4.78
CA THR A 141 -9.82 -9.81 4.27
C THR A 141 -10.68 -9.23 5.37
N ALA A 142 -11.65 -8.41 4.99
CA ALA A 142 -12.63 -7.84 5.90
C ALA A 142 -14.00 -7.88 5.23
N ALA A 143 -15.03 -8.29 5.96
CA ALA A 143 -16.40 -8.36 5.50
C ALA A 143 -17.34 -7.72 6.51
N LEU A 144 -18.37 -7.02 6.01
CA LEU A 144 -19.41 -6.49 6.87
C LEU A 144 -20.45 -7.58 7.14
N THR A 145 -20.54 -8.03 8.39
CA THR A 145 -21.50 -9.03 8.84
C THR A 145 -22.33 -8.44 9.98
N ASP A 146 -23.64 -8.30 9.77
CA ASP A 146 -24.57 -7.68 10.73
C ASP A 146 -24.16 -6.26 11.16
N GLY A 147 -23.62 -5.47 10.23
CA GLY A 147 -23.14 -4.11 10.50
C GLY A 147 -21.81 -4.03 11.24
N VAL A 148 -21.13 -5.17 11.44
CA VAL A 148 -19.80 -5.24 12.07
C VAL A 148 -18.76 -5.67 11.03
N LEU A 149 -17.67 -4.91 10.92
CA LEU A 149 -16.52 -5.32 10.12
C LEU A 149 -15.82 -6.49 10.81
N ARG A 150 -15.75 -7.64 10.16
CA ARG A 150 -15.09 -8.87 10.63
C ARG A 150 -13.97 -9.28 9.70
#